data_AF-A0A1V4R7R1-F1
#
_entry.id   AF-A0A1V4R7R1-F1
#
_cell.length_a   1.000
_cell.length_b   1.000
_cell.length_c   1.000
_cell.angle_alpha   90.00
_cell.angle_beta   90.00
_cell.angle_gamma   90.00
#
_symmetry.space_group_name_H-M   'P 1'
#
loop_
_entity.id
_entity.type
_entity.pdbx_description
1 polymer ?
#
loop_
_entity_poly.entity_id
_entity_poly.type
_entity_poly.pdbx_seq_one_letter_code
_entity_poly.pdbx_strand_id
1 'polypeptide(L)'
;MKIIKKITFFCFLIIILFSLSHLNAEEQSFKRTFIDKNGDLVDRIIIPGSPPPEHLLPIAEFPDPETNRNVVVLEDVPAFDWCYGCFPTSAAMIAGYYDRTGYANAYTGPTNNGFMPLDNNSWGQTWWPSGSVNECPLSATHLGIDG
;
A
#
# COMPACT_ATOMS: atom_id res chain seq x y z
N MET A 1 0.53 -23.91 -59.08
CA MET A 1 1.65 -23.95 -58.11
C MET A 1 2.02 -22.61 -57.45
N LYS A 2 1.76 -21.43 -58.07
CA LYS A 2 2.07 -20.12 -57.46
C LYS A 2 1.09 -19.67 -56.35
N ILE A 3 -0.17 -20.09 -56.40
CA ILE A 3 -1.22 -19.68 -55.45
C ILE A 3 -1.06 -20.38 -54.10
N ILE A 4 -0.76 -21.68 -54.11
CA ILE A 4 -0.56 -22.49 -52.89
C ILE A 4 0.60 -21.95 -52.04
N LYS A 5 1.72 -21.55 -52.66
CA LYS A 5 2.88 -20.94 -51.97
C LYS A 5 2.55 -19.57 -51.33
N LYS A 6 1.68 -18.76 -51.96
CA LYS A 6 1.23 -17.48 -51.39
C LYS A 6 0.34 -17.69 -50.16
N ILE A 7 -0.54 -18.69 -50.21
CA ILE A 7 -1.42 -19.04 -49.08
C ILE A 7 -0.59 -19.58 -47.90
N THR A 8 0.39 -20.45 -48.16
CA THR A 8 1.27 -20.96 -47.08
C THR A 8 2.10 -19.85 -46.44
N PHE A 9 2.63 -18.92 -47.24
CA PHE A 9 3.37 -17.77 -46.73
C PHE A 9 2.48 -16.83 -45.89
N PHE A 10 1.25 -16.58 -46.33
CA PHE A 10 0.31 -15.74 -45.61
C PHE A 10 -0.14 -16.37 -44.28
N CYS A 11 -0.40 -17.68 -44.25
CA CYS A 11 -0.67 -18.40 -43.01
C CYS A 11 0.52 -18.36 -42.04
N PHE A 12 1.75 -18.49 -42.54
CA PHE A 12 2.96 -18.40 -41.71
C PHE A 12 3.15 -16.99 -41.13
N LEU A 13 2.86 -15.95 -41.92
CA LEU A 13 2.90 -14.56 -41.47
C LEU A 13 1.86 -14.27 -40.39
N ILE A 14 0.64 -14.79 -40.53
CA ILE A 14 -0.43 -14.67 -39.52
C ILE A 14 -0.05 -15.39 -38.22
N ILE A 15 0.54 -16.58 -38.32
CA ILE A 15 1.00 -17.33 -37.14
C ILE A 15 2.10 -16.54 -36.42
N ILE A 16 3.09 -15.99 -37.15
CA ILE A 16 4.14 -15.15 -36.55
C ILE A 16 3.54 -13.91 -35.87
N LEU A 17 2.58 -13.24 -36.50
CA LEU A 17 1.91 -12.06 -35.93
C LEU A 17 1.08 -12.40 -34.68
N PHE A 18 0.47 -13.59 -34.62
CA PHE A 18 -0.25 -14.09 -33.43
C PHE A 18 0.71 -14.51 -32.30
N SER A 19 1.90 -15.04 -32.63
CA SER A 19 2.92 -15.37 -31.64
C SER A 19 3.56 -14.13 -31.03
N LEU A 20 3.77 -13.07 -31.82
CA LEU A 20 4.35 -11.80 -31.37
C LEU A 20 3.40 -11.00 -30.49
N SER A 21 2.09 -11.12 -30.67
CA SER A 21 1.09 -10.46 -29.81
C SER A 21 0.90 -11.14 -28.44
N HIS A 22 1.36 -12.39 -28.27
CA HIS A 22 1.42 -13.08 -26.97
C HIS A 22 2.67 -12.75 -26.14
N LEU A 23 3.66 -12.06 -26.71
CA LEU A 23 4.89 -11.70 -25.99
C LEU A 23 4.78 -10.40 -25.17
N ASN A 24 3.61 -9.76 -25.14
CA ASN A 24 3.46 -8.42 -24.56
C ASN A 24 2.27 -8.30 -23.61
N ALA A 25 2.20 -9.19 -22.62
CA ALA A 25 1.27 -9.08 -21.50
C ALA A 25 1.75 -9.92 -20.30
N GLU A 26 2.94 -9.61 -19.80
CA GLU A 26 3.31 -10.01 -18.44
C GLU A 26 4.13 -8.88 -17.82
N GLU A 27 3.47 -7.97 -17.12
CA GLU A 27 4.14 -7.19 -16.09
C GLU A 27 4.53 -8.14 -14.94
N GLN A 28 5.60 -8.86 -15.19
CA GLN A 28 5.98 -9.98 -14.37
C GLN A 28 6.66 -9.43 -13.13
N SER A 29 6.01 -9.56 -11.96
CA SER A 29 6.68 -9.53 -10.67
C SER A 29 8.05 -10.20 -10.82
N PHE A 30 9.14 -9.51 -10.54
CA PHE A 30 10.46 -10.06 -10.80
C PHE A 30 10.68 -11.21 -9.81
N LYS A 31 10.49 -12.44 -10.30
CA LYS A 31 10.67 -13.68 -9.54
C LYS A 31 12.09 -14.18 -9.79
N ARG A 32 12.89 -14.24 -8.74
CA ARG A 32 14.24 -14.82 -8.75
C ARG A 32 14.30 -16.01 -7.80
N THR A 33 14.52 -17.19 -8.34
CA THR A 33 14.77 -18.41 -7.57
C THR A 33 16.28 -18.56 -7.32
N PHE A 34 16.67 -18.84 -6.08
CA PHE A 34 18.06 -19.11 -5.70
C PHE A 34 18.13 -20.10 -4.53
N ILE A 35 19.28 -20.75 -4.37
CA ILE A 35 19.56 -21.60 -3.21
C ILE A 35 20.20 -20.73 -2.12
N ASP A 36 19.67 -20.77 -0.91
CA ASP A 36 20.20 -20.01 0.21
C ASP A 36 21.46 -20.68 0.81
N LYS A 37 22.03 -20.06 1.85
CA LYS A 37 23.23 -20.58 2.53
C LYS A 37 23.01 -21.92 3.25
N ASN A 38 21.77 -22.32 3.49
CA ASN A 38 21.39 -23.56 4.16
C ASN A 38 21.09 -24.69 3.16
N GLY A 39 21.06 -24.39 1.86
CA GLY A 39 20.69 -25.34 0.81
C GLY A 39 19.20 -25.31 0.43
N ASP A 40 18.44 -24.36 0.96
CA ASP A 40 17.01 -24.24 0.70
C ASP A 40 16.74 -23.50 -0.61
N LEU A 41 15.76 -23.99 -1.38
CA LEU A 41 15.26 -23.28 -2.56
C LEU A 41 14.35 -22.12 -2.12
N VAL A 42 14.74 -20.90 -2.46
CA VAL A 42 14.04 -19.67 -2.10
C VAL A 42 13.61 -18.90 -3.34
N ASP A 43 12.33 -18.50 -3.37
CA ASP A 43 11.78 -17.59 -4.36
C ASP A 43 11.74 -16.16 -3.80
N ARG A 44 12.46 -15.23 -4.44
CA ARG A 44 12.30 -13.78 -4.22
C ARG A 44 11.33 -13.24 -5.24
N ILE A 45 10.22 -12.68 -4.77
CA ILE A 45 9.23 -11.99 -5.62
C ILE A 45 9.34 -10.51 -5.31
N ILE A 46 9.74 -9.69 -6.30
CA ILE A 46 9.69 -8.24 -6.17
C ILE A 46 8.34 -7.79 -6.70
N ILE A 47 7.51 -7.28 -5.79
CA ILE A 47 6.26 -6.61 -6.11
C ILE A 47 6.57 -5.11 -6.22
N PRO A 48 6.38 -4.47 -7.39
CA PRO A 48 6.58 -3.03 -7.50
C PRO A 48 5.65 -2.30 -6.52
N GLY A 49 6.18 -1.28 -5.83
CA GLY A 49 5.44 -0.54 -4.80
C GLY A 49 4.31 0.34 -5.33
N SER A 50 4.35 0.68 -6.63
CA SER A 50 3.29 1.39 -7.32
C SER A 50 2.77 0.55 -8.48
N PRO A 51 1.45 0.56 -8.73
CA PRO A 51 0.90 0.04 -9.97
C PRO A 51 1.60 0.73 -11.15
N PRO A 52 1.87 -0.01 -12.21
CA PRO A 52 2.50 0.57 -13.39
C PRO A 52 1.65 1.69 -13.99
N PRO A 53 2.27 2.71 -14.61
CA PRO A 53 1.58 3.95 -14.97
C PRO A 53 0.33 3.74 -15.84
N GLU A 54 0.35 2.72 -16.69
CA GLU A 54 -0.74 2.29 -17.56
C GLU A 54 -1.95 1.68 -16.83
N HIS A 55 -1.79 1.34 -15.55
CA HIS A 55 -2.81 0.77 -14.67
C HIS A 55 -3.27 1.74 -13.59
N LEU A 56 -2.78 2.98 -13.61
CA LEU A 56 -3.26 4.02 -12.72
C LEU A 56 -4.67 4.41 -13.12
N LEU A 57 -5.61 4.23 -12.19
CA LEU A 57 -6.94 4.79 -12.32
C LEU A 57 -6.85 6.33 -12.31
N PRO A 58 -7.74 7.03 -13.01
CA PRO A 58 -7.86 8.47 -12.86
C PRO A 58 -8.04 8.81 -11.37
N ILE A 59 -7.41 9.90 -10.93
CA ILE A 59 -7.56 10.41 -9.56
C ILE A 59 -9.05 10.59 -9.30
N ALA A 60 -9.56 9.92 -8.27
CA ALA A 60 -10.94 10.10 -7.86
C ALA A 60 -11.16 11.56 -7.46
N GLU A 61 -12.10 12.23 -8.12
CA GLU A 61 -12.55 13.54 -7.66
C GLU A 61 -13.22 13.35 -6.31
N PHE A 62 -12.76 14.11 -5.30
CA PHE A 62 -13.38 14.08 -4.00
C PHE A 62 -14.78 14.72 -4.13
N PRO A 63 -15.86 13.96 -3.91
CA PRO A 63 -17.20 14.53 -3.95
C PRO A 63 -17.31 15.62 -2.89
N ASP A 64 -17.86 16.76 -3.28
CA ASP A 64 -18.12 17.85 -2.34
C ASP A 64 -19.12 17.37 -1.27
N PRO A 65 -18.74 17.37 0.03
CA PRO A 65 -19.62 16.91 1.11
C PRO A 65 -20.91 17.72 1.21
N GLU A 66 -20.94 18.98 0.76
CA GLU A 66 -22.15 19.80 0.79
C GLU A 66 -23.17 19.36 -0.27
N THR A 67 -22.70 18.84 -1.40
CA THR A 67 -23.56 18.40 -2.52
C THR A 67 -23.77 16.88 -2.58
N ASN A 68 -22.94 16.09 -1.89
CA ASN A 68 -23.06 14.63 -1.82
C ASN A 68 -23.36 14.14 -0.40
N ARG A 69 -24.65 13.92 -0.12
CA ARG A 69 -25.17 13.41 1.17
C ARG A 69 -24.67 12.01 1.57
N ASN A 70 -23.97 11.30 0.68
CA ASN A 70 -23.38 9.99 0.98
C ASN A 70 -21.92 10.08 1.46
N VAL A 71 -21.40 11.30 1.63
CA VAL A 71 -20.03 11.56 2.07
C VAL A 71 -20.12 12.32 3.38
N VAL A 72 -19.48 11.80 4.42
CA VAL A 72 -19.39 12.44 5.73
C VAL A 72 -17.92 12.59 6.06
N VAL A 73 -17.50 13.81 6.37
CA VAL A 73 -16.18 14.08 6.93
C VAL A 73 -16.26 13.83 8.43
N LEU A 74 -15.38 12.98 8.94
CA LEU A 74 -15.23 12.76 10.36
C LEU A 74 -14.21 13.76 10.90
N GLU A 75 -14.69 14.72 11.68
CA GLU A 75 -13.82 15.59 12.46
C GLU A 75 -13.09 14.78 13.55
N ASP A 76 -11.98 15.31 14.04
CA ASP A 76 -11.19 14.69 15.13
C ASP A 76 -10.57 13.32 14.83
N VAL A 77 -10.52 12.89 13.57
CA VAL A 77 -9.69 11.73 13.18
C VAL A 77 -8.22 12.15 13.20
N PRO A 78 -7.34 11.49 13.97
CA PRO A 78 -5.91 11.79 13.94
C PRO A 78 -5.32 11.57 12.55
N ALA A 79 -4.41 12.45 12.16
CA ALA A 79 -3.66 12.41 10.91
C ALA A 79 -2.21 12.04 11.21
N PHE A 80 -1.97 10.77 11.56
CA PHE A 80 -0.62 10.28 11.82
C PHE A 80 0.20 10.15 10.53
N ASP A 81 1.47 10.51 10.64
CA ASP A 81 2.46 10.13 9.65
C ASP A 81 2.59 8.60 9.58
N TRP A 82 3.06 8.09 8.44
CA TRP A 82 3.14 6.65 8.19
C TRP A 82 4.01 5.94 9.24
N CYS A 83 3.41 4.95 9.92
CA CYS A 83 4.00 4.12 10.96
C CYS A 83 3.91 2.64 10.55
N TYR A 84 5.05 2.00 10.27
CA TYR A 84 5.16 0.54 10.06
C TYR A 84 4.19 -0.12 9.05
N GLY A 85 3.52 0.65 8.20
CA GLY A 85 2.54 0.16 7.22
C GLY A 85 1.22 0.89 7.25
N CYS A 86 0.39 0.62 6.23
CA CYS A 86 -0.95 1.20 6.15
C CYS A 86 -1.84 0.71 7.30
N PHE A 87 -1.78 -0.59 7.63
CA PHE A 87 -2.64 -1.18 8.66
C PHE A 87 -2.33 -0.63 10.08
N PRO A 88 -1.07 -0.59 10.54
CA PRO A 88 -0.74 0.04 11.82
C PRO A 88 -1.15 1.52 11.87
N THR A 89 -0.86 2.27 10.80
CA THR A 89 -1.20 3.71 10.72
C THR A 89 -2.71 3.92 10.81
N SER A 90 -3.49 3.26 9.95
CA SER A 90 -4.95 3.45 9.90
C SER A 90 -5.66 2.92 11.14
N ALA A 91 -5.19 1.82 11.74
CA ALA A 91 -5.74 1.30 12.98
C ALA A 91 -5.58 2.30 14.13
N ALA A 92 -4.42 2.96 14.24
CA ALA A 92 -4.16 3.97 15.26
C ALA A 92 -5.05 5.23 15.04
N MET A 93 -5.26 5.66 13.80
CA MET A 93 -6.18 6.76 13.48
C MET A 93 -7.64 6.43 13.87
N ILE A 94 -8.12 5.23 13.54
CA ILE A 94 -9.48 4.81 13.86
C ILE A 94 -9.68 4.71 15.38
N ALA A 95 -8.74 4.09 16.09
CA ALA A 95 -8.79 4.00 17.54
C ALA A 95 -8.77 5.39 18.20
N GLY A 96 -7.94 6.29 17.67
CA GLY A 96 -7.88 7.68 18.13
C GLY A 96 -9.16 8.47 17.92
N TYR A 97 -9.82 8.29 16.77
CA TYR A 97 -11.14 8.90 16.54
C TYR A 97 -12.15 8.44 17.61
N TYR A 98 -12.18 7.15 17.91
CA TYR A 98 -13.10 6.61 18.92
C TYR A 98 -12.75 7.07 20.34
N ASP A 99 -11.46 7.17 20.68
CA ASP A 99 -11.00 7.73 21.96
C ASP A 99 -11.57 9.13 22.20
N ARG A 100 -11.62 9.95 21.14
CA ARG A 100 -12.04 11.35 21.19
C ARG A 100 -13.56 11.55 21.13
N THR A 101 -14.31 10.61 20.57
CA THR A 101 -15.73 10.83 20.22
C THR A 101 -16.74 9.96 20.96
N GLY A 102 -16.35 8.82 21.54
CA GLY A 102 -17.34 7.94 22.18
C GLY A 102 -16.83 6.76 23.00
N TYR A 103 -15.55 6.42 22.90
CA TYR A 103 -14.90 5.32 23.62
C TYR A 103 -13.63 5.81 24.30
N ALA A 104 -13.80 6.69 25.29
CA ALA A 104 -12.69 7.29 26.01
C ALA A 104 -11.78 6.26 26.69
N ASN A 105 -10.51 6.65 26.89
CA ASN A 105 -9.45 5.85 27.51
C ASN A 105 -8.95 4.69 26.64
N ALA A 106 -9.12 4.77 25.32
CA ALA A 106 -8.40 3.89 24.39
C ALA A 106 -6.93 4.32 24.27
N TYR A 107 -6.64 5.60 24.50
CA TYR A 107 -5.32 6.11 24.82
C TYR A 107 -5.35 6.64 26.26
N THR A 108 -4.33 6.31 27.06
CA THR A 108 -4.19 6.89 28.43
C THR A 108 -2.78 7.43 28.70
N GLY A 109 -2.09 7.83 27.63
CA GLY A 109 -0.68 8.16 27.68
C GLY A 109 -0.39 9.58 28.14
N PRO A 110 0.90 9.97 28.18
CA PRO A 110 1.34 11.23 28.77
C PRO A 110 1.02 12.47 27.93
N THR A 111 0.62 12.32 26.68
CA THR A 111 0.38 13.45 25.77
C THR A 111 -1.09 13.88 25.81
N ASN A 112 -1.36 15.13 25.42
CA ASN A 112 -2.71 15.68 25.24
C ASN A 112 -3.69 15.32 26.39
N ASN A 113 -3.20 15.39 27.63
CA ASN A 113 -3.96 15.09 28.85
C ASN A 113 -4.61 13.69 28.90
N GLY A 114 -4.02 12.69 28.25
CA GLY A 114 -4.57 11.34 28.18
C GLY A 114 -5.67 11.17 27.14
N PHE A 115 -5.87 12.15 26.25
CA PHE A 115 -6.69 11.99 25.04
C PHE A 115 -5.78 11.76 23.84
N MET A 116 -6.19 10.92 22.90
CA MET A 116 -5.39 10.67 21.69
C MET A 116 -5.07 12.00 20.98
N PRO A 117 -3.78 12.32 20.73
CA PRO A 117 -3.42 13.49 19.93
C PRO A 117 -3.84 13.33 18.46
N LEU A 118 -4.00 14.46 17.77
CA LEU A 118 -4.35 14.48 16.34
C LEU A 118 -3.17 14.20 15.42
N ASP A 119 -1.95 14.18 15.95
CA ASP A 119 -0.72 13.82 15.24
C ASP A 119 0.16 12.93 16.13
N ASN A 120 1.21 12.36 15.55
CA ASN A 120 2.15 11.48 16.23
C ASN A 120 3.54 12.13 16.44
N ASN A 121 3.61 13.46 16.46
CA ASN A 121 4.89 14.18 16.60
C ASN A 121 5.59 13.89 17.94
N SER A 122 4.84 13.52 18.98
CA SER A 122 5.37 13.27 20.32
C SER A 122 6.28 12.03 20.41
N TRP A 123 6.17 11.09 19.45
CA TRP A 123 6.93 9.83 19.48
C TRP A 123 8.17 9.83 18.58
N GLY A 124 8.22 10.74 17.60
CA GLY A 124 9.36 10.85 16.69
C GLY A 124 9.48 9.65 15.76
N GLN A 125 10.72 9.23 15.50
CA GLN A 125 11.05 8.20 14.53
C GLN A 125 12.04 7.19 15.10
N THR A 126 11.88 5.91 14.72
CA THR A 126 12.86 4.86 14.98
C THR A 126 13.53 4.42 13.68
N TRP A 127 14.78 3.97 13.79
CA TRP A 127 15.50 3.39 12.67
C TRP A 127 15.01 1.96 12.36
N TRP A 128 14.52 1.74 11.16
CA TRP A 128 14.22 0.43 10.57
C TRP A 128 15.26 0.11 9.47
N PRO A 129 15.55 -1.16 9.13
CA PRO A 129 16.59 -1.50 8.15
C PRO A 129 16.48 -0.81 6.78
N SER A 130 15.30 -0.34 6.39
CA SER A 130 15.09 0.42 5.14
C SER A 130 14.99 1.94 5.31
N GLY A 131 15.12 2.49 6.52
CA GLY A 131 15.05 3.93 6.80
C GLY A 131 14.37 4.27 8.13
N SER A 132 14.25 5.56 8.44
CA SER A 132 13.48 6.04 9.59
C SER A 132 11.98 5.82 9.38
N VAL A 133 11.29 5.35 10.40
CA VAL A 133 9.84 5.11 10.42
C VAL A 133 9.25 5.89 11.58
N ASN A 134 8.08 6.52 11.37
CA ASN A 134 7.41 7.25 12.45
C ASN A 134 6.83 6.28 13.48
N GLU A 135 6.82 6.73 14.72
CA GLU A 135 6.24 6.04 15.86
C GLU A 135 4.84 6.57 16.16
N CYS A 136 4.01 5.80 16.86
CA CYS A 136 2.68 6.25 17.26
C CYS A 136 2.18 5.46 18.49
N PRO A 137 1.23 6.02 19.25
CA PRO A 137 0.87 5.52 20.58
C PRO A 137 0.24 4.14 20.65
N LEU A 138 -0.22 3.55 19.54
CA LEU A 138 -1.00 2.31 19.56
C LEU A 138 -0.42 1.19 18.72
N SER A 139 0.07 1.52 17.53
CA SER A 139 0.54 0.51 16.58
C SER A 139 2.06 0.40 16.49
N ALA A 140 2.77 1.26 17.23
CA ALA A 140 4.21 1.23 17.39
C ALA A 140 4.59 1.50 18.86
N THR A 141 4.13 0.60 19.74
CA THR A 141 4.13 0.89 21.18
C THR A 141 5.44 0.65 21.89
N HIS A 142 5.85 1.61 22.71
CA HIS A 142 7.04 1.63 23.55
C HIS A 142 6.64 1.66 25.03
N LEU A 143 7.20 0.72 25.79
CA LEU A 143 6.96 0.63 27.23
C LEU A 143 7.35 1.94 27.94
N GLY A 144 6.39 2.53 28.65
CA GLY A 144 6.62 3.71 29.49
C GLY A 144 6.55 5.06 28.77
N ILE A 145 6.30 5.06 27.45
CA ILE A 145 6.07 6.27 26.65
C ILE A 145 4.58 6.37 26.27
N ASP A 146 3.91 5.23 26.17
CA ASP A 146 2.59 5.12 25.57
C ASP A 146 1.47 4.91 26.58
N GLY A 147 0.25 5.00 26.05
CA GLY A 147 -0.99 5.01 26.80
C GLY A 147 -1.81 3.74 26.68
#